data_AF-A0A821NV36-F1
#
_entry.id   AF-A0A821NV36-F1
#
_cell.length_a   1.000
_cell.length_b   1.000
_cell.length_c   1.000
_cell.angle_alpha   90.00
_cell.angle_beta   90.00
_cell.angle_gamma   90.00
#
_symmetry.space_group_name_H-M   'P 1'
#
loop_
_entity.id
_entity.type
_entity.pdbx_description
1 polymer ?
#
loop_
_entity_poly.entity_id
_entity_poly.type
_entity_poly.pdbx_seq_one_letter_code
_entity_poly.pdbx_strand_id
1 'polypeptide(L)'
;IKIRYTAAIVYGAASDFQGDILRDEYSKLGTRNGRKCDVAIVDEVDSMLIDDRNHIVMLSSQMPAMDQLEPLLAAIWIQIGEVAKYIEETNGKTYFIQQPDIFDNMGEVRLDIATQAVEIKESKEDFIKKCTEKHLRKLIRDIDQKIPEK
;
A
#
# COMPACT_ATOMS: atom_id res chain seq x y z
N ILE A 1 -19.34 -19.63 16.53
CA ILE A 1 -20.14 -18.38 16.45
C ILE A 1 -21.47 -18.63 15.75
N LYS A 2 -21.50 -19.14 14.51
CA LYS A 2 -22.73 -19.41 13.73
C LYS A 2 -23.83 -20.18 14.48
N ILE A 3 -23.47 -21.22 15.24
CA ILE A 3 -24.40 -22.04 16.03
C ILE A 3 -25.10 -21.23 17.14
N ARG A 4 -24.49 -20.13 17.64
CA ARG A 4 -25.12 -19.29 18.67
C ARG A 4 -26.32 -18.53 18.12
N TYR A 5 -26.25 -18.09 16.86
CA TYR A 5 -27.31 -17.33 16.21
C TYR A 5 -28.52 -18.18 15.79
N THR A 6 -28.46 -19.51 15.92
CA THR A 6 -29.63 -20.39 15.72
C THR A 6 -30.52 -20.53 16.95
N ALA A 7 -30.07 -20.08 18.13
CA ALA A 7 -30.89 -20.07 19.34
C ALA A 7 -32.06 -19.08 19.22
N ALA A 8 -33.15 -19.25 19.97
CA ALA A 8 -34.25 -18.28 19.94
C ALA A 8 -33.81 -16.88 20.42
N ILE A 9 -33.01 -16.84 21.50
CA ILE A 9 -32.47 -15.62 22.11
C ILE A 9 -30.96 -15.77 22.20
N VAL A 10 -30.22 -14.70 21.89
CA VAL A 10 -28.76 -14.64 21.96
C VAL A 10 -28.36 -13.57 22.96
N TYR A 11 -27.55 -13.95 23.94
CA TYR A 11 -26.95 -13.03 24.91
C TYR A 11 -25.50 -12.77 24.54
N GLY A 12 -25.01 -11.56 24.81
CA GLY A 12 -23.64 -11.14 24.54
C GLY A 12 -23.44 -9.66 24.89
N ALA A 13 -22.18 -9.22 24.89
CA ALA A 13 -21.88 -7.81 25.05
C ALA A 13 -22.22 -7.03 23.77
N ALA A 14 -22.47 -5.72 23.91
CA ALA A 14 -22.74 -4.86 22.76
C ALA A 14 -21.58 -4.90 21.72
N SER A 15 -20.34 -4.92 22.18
CA SER A 15 -19.15 -4.99 21.34
C SER A 15 -19.04 -6.29 20.52
N ASP A 16 -19.47 -7.42 21.10
CA ASP A 16 -19.50 -8.71 20.41
C ASP A 16 -20.49 -8.68 19.24
N PHE A 17 -21.70 -8.16 19.47
CA PHE A 17 -22.72 -8.03 18.42
C PHE A 17 -22.29 -7.04 17.32
N GLN A 18 -21.72 -5.90 17.70
CA GLN A 18 -21.17 -4.93 16.74
C GLN A 18 -20.08 -5.57 15.87
N GLY A 19 -19.13 -6.29 16.48
CA GLY A 19 -18.08 -7.00 15.76
C GLY A 19 -18.61 -8.11 14.86
N ASP A 20 -19.61 -8.86 15.31
CA ASP A 20 -20.24 -9.92 14.52
C ASP A 20 -21.01 -9.37 13.32
N ILE A 21 -21.69 -8.23 13.47
CA ILE A 21 -22.32 -7.51 12.34
C ILE A 21 -21.25 -7.11 11.33
N LEU A 22 -20.17 -6.47 11.78
CA LEU A 22 -19.09 -6.05 10.88
C LEU A 22 -18.47 -7.25 10.15
N ARG A 23 -18.22 -8.38 10.82
CA ARG A 23 -17.66 -9.58 10.18
C ARG A 23 -18.63 -10.23 9.19
N ASP A 24 -19.92 -10.20 9.49
CA ASP A 24 -20.95 -10.78 8.62
C ASP A 24 -21.10 -9.96 7.33
N GLU A 25 -21.13 -8.64 7.43
CA GLU A 25 -21.31 -7.73 6.30
C GLU A 25 -20.04 -7.51 5.49
N TYR A 26 -18.92 -7.20 6.15
CA TYR A 26 -17.67 -6.85 5.47
C TYR A 26 -16.87 -8.08 5.05
N SER A 27 -16.65 -9.02 5.97
CA SER A 27 -15.85 -10.23 5.68
C SER A 27 -16.65 -11.34 5.01
N LYS A 28 -17.98 -11.20 4.88
CA LYS A 28 -18.91 -12.18 4.28
C LYS A 28 -18.75 -13.59 4.85
N LEU A 29 -18.35 -13.70 6.12
CA LEU A 29 -18.07 -14.97 6.77
C LEU A 29 -19.35 -15.74 7.17
N GLY A 30 -20.52 -15.11 7.05
CA GLY A 30 -21.79 -15.69 7.47
C GLY A 30 -21.84 -15.92 8.99
N THR A 31 -21.18 -15.06 9.76
CA THR A 31 -21.02 -15.10 11.22
C THR A 31 -22.38 -15.14 11.93
N ARG A 32 -23.37 -14.41 11.40
CA ARG A 32 -24.74 -14.34 11.95
C ARG A 32 -25.67 -15.41 11.42
N ASN A 33 -25.17 -16.30 10.55
CA ASN A 33 -25.95 -17.38 9.93
C ASN A 33 -27.25 -16.90 9.25
N GLY A 34 -27.23 -15.69 8.65
CA GLY A 34 -28.38 -15.10 7.98
C GLY A 34 -29.46 -14.50 8.90
N ARG A 35 -29.24 -14.48 10.22
CA ARG A 35 -30.19 -13.90 11.17
C ARG A 35 -30.19 -12.37 11.11
N LYS A 36 -31.35 -11.77 10.89
CA LYS A 36 -31.57 -10.32 10.96
C LYS A 36 -31.69 -9.83 12.42
N CYS A 37 -31.42 -8.54 12.62
CA CYS A 37 -31.59 -7.92 13.94
C CYS A 37 -33.00 -7.36 14.00
N ASP A 38 -33.93 -8.16 14.53
CA ASP A 38 -35.35 -7.79 14.58
C ASP A 38 -35.70 -7.07 15.89
N VAL A 39 -35.22 -7.58 17.02
CA VAL A 39 -35.42 -7.02 18.36
C VAL A 39 -34.14 -7.17 19.17
N ALA A 40 -33.72 -6.08 19.83
CA ALA A 40 -32.62 -6.06 20.77
C ALA A 40 -33.08 -5.43 22.09
N ILE A 41 -32.77 -6.09 23.21
CA ILE A 41 -32.94 -5.55 24.55
C ILE A 41 -31.55 -5.26 25.08
N VAL A 42 -31.31 -4.01 25.43
CA VAL A 42 -30.01 -3.53 25.90
C VAL A 42 -30.13 -3.25 27.40
N ASP A 43 -29.26 -3.86 28.16
CA ASP A 43 -29.06 -3.54 29.58
C ASP A 43 -28.02 -2.42 29.70
N GLU A 44 -28.09 -1.60 30.76
CA GLU A 44 -27.13 -0.49 31.01
C GLU A 44 -26.97 0.45 29.80
N VAL A 45 -28.10 1.01 29.32
CA VAL A 45 -28.16 1.81 28.08
C VAL A 45 -27.34 3.10 28.16
N ASP A 46 -27.25 3.71 29.34
CA ASP A 46 -26.43 4.88 29.62
C ASP A 46 -24.94 4.58 29.48
N SER A 47 -24.46 3.45 29.99
CA SER A 47 -23.08 3.04 29.77
C SER A 47 -22.75 2.84 28.29
N MET A 48 -23.67 2.26 27.51
CA MET A 48 -23.44 2.06 26.07
C MET A 48 -23.46 3.37 25.25
N LEU A 49 -24.37 4.29 25.58
CA LEU A 49 -24.60 5.49 24.75
C LEU A 49 -23.89 6.75 25.25
N ILE A 50 -23.62 6.85 26.55
CA ILE A 50 -23.05 8.04 27.19
C ILE A 50 -21.60 7.77 27.57
N ASP A 51 -21.33 6.71 28.33
CA ASP A 51 -19.97 6.43 28.83
C ASP A 51 -19.05 5.96 27.70
N ASP A 52 -19.49 4.97 26.93
CA ASP A 52 -18.75 4.41 25.80
C ASP A 52 -19.04 5.11 24.45
N ARG A 53 -19.53 6.35 24.48
CA ARG A 53 -19.88 7.12 23.27
C ARG A 53 -18.74 7.28 22.26
N ASN A 54 -17.49 7.24 22.75
CA ASN A 54 -16.28 7.39 21.94
C ASN A 54 -15.66 6.03 21.57
N HIS A 55 -16.21 4.92 22.06
CA HIS A 55 -15.71 3.60 21.76
C HIS A 55 -16.21 3.14 20.39
N ILE A 56 -15.28 2.85 19.48
CA ILE A 56 -15.58 2.38 18.13
C ILE A 56 -15.05 0.95 17.99
N VAL A 57 -15.94 0.02 17.67
CA VAL A 57 -15.54 -1.35 17.32
C VAL A 57 -15.02 -1.36 15.89
N MET A 58 -13.75 -1.75 15.73
CA MET A 58 -13.10 -1.87 14.42
C MET A 58 -12.66 -3.31 14.17
N LEU A 59 -12.77 -3.73 12.90
CA LEU A 59 -12.12 -4.95 12.44
C LEU A 59 -10.67 -4.62 12.06
N SER A 60 -9.72 -5.13 12.82
CA SER A 60 -8.32 -5.12 12.44
C SER A 60 -7.85 -6.54 12.16
N SER A 61 -7.10 -6.68 11.08
CA SER A 61 -6.37 -7.91 10.74
C SER A 61 -5.00 -7.52 10.24
N GLN A 62 -3.97 -8.29 10.59
CA GLN A 62 -2.70 -8.16 9.91
C GLN A 62 -2.91 -8.54 8.44
N MET A 63 -2.58 -7.62 7.54
CA MET A 63 -2.57 -7.92 6.11
C MET A 63 -1.14 -8.32 5.75
N PRO A 64 -0.85 -9.64 5.64
CA PRO A 64 0.48 -10.09 5.29
C PRO A 64 0.89 -9.50 3.94
N ALA A 65 2.16 -9.17 3.80
CA ALA A 65 2.78 -8.48 2.65
C ALA A 65 2.60 -6.95 2.55
N MET A 66 1.85 -6.28 3.45
CA MET A 66 1.89 -4.80 3.50
C MET A 66 3.25 -4.26 3.95
N ASP A 67 3.95 -4.97 4.84
CA ASP A 67 5.30 -4.60 5.27
C ASP A 67 6.32 -4.68 4.12
N GLN A 68 6.05 -5.52 3.11
CA GLN A 68 6.88 -5.61 1.90
C GLN A 68 6.61 -4.49 0.90
N LEU A 69 5.45 -3.82 1.01
CA LEU A 69 5.09 -2.71 0.13
C LEU A 69 5.81 -1.41 0.55
N GLU A 70 6.10 -1.25 1.83
CA GLU A 70 6.81 -0.08 2.37
C GLU A 70 8.16 0.20 1.67
N PRO A 71 9.11 -0.76 1.57
CA PRO A 71 10.37 -0.53 0.86
C PRO A 71 10.16 -0.28 -0.64
N LEU A 72 9.14 -0.87 -1.25
CA LEU A 72 8.81 -0.61 -2.67
C LEU A 72 8.35 0.83 -2.87
N LEU A 73 7.45 1.33 -2.01
CA LEU A 73 6.99 2.72 -2.04
C LEU A 73 8.13 3.70 -1.78
N ALA A 74 9.02 3.38 -0.84
CA ALA A 74 10.22 4.18 -0.58
C ALA A 74 11.14 4.23 -1.81
N ALA A 75 11.38 3.10 -2.49
CA ALA A 75 12.18 3.06 -3.71
C ALA A 75 11.57 3.89 -4.85
N ILE A 76 10.24 3.83 -5.02
CA ILE A 76 9.50 4.66 -5.99
C ILE A 76 9.72 6.15 -5.67
N TRP A 77 9.54 6.53 -4.41
CA TRP A 77 9.68 7.93 -3.99
C TRP A 77 11.09 8.47 -4.23
N ILE A 78 12.12 7.72 -3.84
CA ILE A 78 13.51 8.09 -4.07
C ILE A 78 13.78 8.26 -5.56
N GLN A 79 13.33 7.32 -6.38
CA GLN A 79 13.55 7.38 -7.83
C GLN A 79 12.86 8.59 -8.47
N ILE A 80 11.63 8.90 -8.08
CA ILE A 80 10.93 10.10 -8.55
C ILE A 80 11.69 11.36 -8.14
N GLY A 81 12.13 11.42 -6.88
CA GLY A 81 12.89 12.55 -6.35
C GLY A 81 14.22 12.77 -7.10
N GLU A 82 14.97 11.70 -7.37
CA GLU A 82 16.20 11.76 -8.15
C GLU A 82 15.92 12.20 -9.59
N VAL A 83 14.95 11.60 -10.27
CA VAL A 83 14.61 11.99 -11.65
C VAL A 83 14.20 13.46 -11.71
N ALA A 84 13.40 13.94 -10.76
CA ALA A 84 12.95 15.33 -10.71
C ALA A 84 14.12 16.32 -10.51
N LYS A 85 15.12 15.99 -9.70
CA LYS A 85 16.31 16.85 -9.48
C LYS A 85 17.12 17.08 -10.75
N TYR A 86 17.15 16.11 -11.66
CA TYR A 86 17.93 16.20 -12.89
C TYR A 86 17.13 16.72 -14.09
N ILE A 87 15.92 17.24 -13.85
CA ILE A 87 15.12 17.92 -14.88
C ILE A 87 15.39 19.41 -14.80
N GLU A 88 16.05 19.93 -15.81
CA GLU A 88 16.38 21.36 -15.93
C GLU A 88 15.64 21.96 -17.12
N GLU A 89 15.20 23.21 -16.98
CA GLU A 89 14.53 23.95 -18.05
C GLU A 89 15.45 25.07 -18.55
N THR A 90 15.83 24.99 -19.83
CA THR A 90 16.73 25.97 -20.43
C THR A 90 16.19 26.39 -21.79
N ASN A 91 16.08 27.70 -22.03
CA ASN A 91 15.61 28.28 -23.29
C ASN A 91 14.24 27.73 -23.76
N GLY A 92 13.30 27.51 -22.83
CA GLY A 92 11.95 27.01 -23.13
C GLY A 92 11.89 25.52 -23.51
N LYS A 93 12.98 24.78 -23.32
CA LYS A 93 13.08 23.33 -23.52
C LYS A 93 13.47 22.65 -22.21
N THR A 94 12.86 21.51 -21.93
CA THR A 94 13.16 20.73 -20.72
C THR A 94 14.15 19.62 -21.07
N TYR A 95 15.23 19.50 -20.29
CA TYR A 95 16.26 18.48 -20.46
C TYR A 95 16.35 17.61 -19.21
N PHE A 96 16.56 16.31 -19.41
CA PHE A 96 16.94 15.38 -18.37
C PHE A 96 18.45 15.14 -18.41
N ILE A 97 19.11 15.45 -17.31
CA ILE A 97 20.56 15.31 -17.15
C ILE A 97 20.86 13.91 -16.63
N GLN A 98 21.34 13.01 -17.48
CA GLN A 98 21.76 11.69 -17.02
C GLN A 98 23.11 11.80 -16.31
N GLN A 99 23.15 11.38 -15.05
CA GLN A 99 24.42 11.11 -14.39
C GLN A 99 25.09 9.91 -15.08
N PRO A 100 26.36 10.01 -15.46
CA PRO A 100 27.06 8.86 -16.03
C PRO A 100 27.36 7.84 -14.93
N ASP A 101 27.31 6.56 -15.30
CA ASP A 101 27.70 5.47 -14.41
C ASP A 101 29.18 5.64 -14.02
N ILE A 102 29.42 5.78 -12.71
CA ILE A 102 30.77 5.96 -12.15
C ILE A 102 31.60 4.67 -12.36
N PHE A 103 30.93 3.52 -12.47
CA PHE A 103 31.56 2.21 -12.63
C PHE A 103 31.28 1.65 -14.02
N ASP A 104 32.29 1.09 -14.67
CA ASP A 104 32.12 0.31 -15.89
C ASP A 104 31.63 -1.12 -15.60
N ASN A 105 31.34 -1.87 -16.66
CA ASN A 105 30.87 -3.27 -16.57
C ASN A 105 31.91 -4.23 -15.94
N MET A 106 33.13 -3.76 -15.65
CA MET A 106 34.21 -4.51 -15.00
C MET A 106 34.45 -4.04 -13.56
N GLY A 107 33.69 -3.04 -13.07
CA GLY A 107 33.79 -2.50 -11.73
C GLY A 107 34.86 -1.41 -11.57
N GLU A 108 35.46 -0.95 -12.67
CA GLU A 108 36.48 0.10 -12.66
C GLU A 108 35.84 1.50 -12.78
N VAL A 109 36.48 2.50 -12.17
CA VAL A 109 35.96 3.88 -12.15
C VAL A 109 36.18 4.55 -13.52
N ARG A 110 35.10 5.00 -14.18
CA ARG A 110 35.19 5.79 -15.42
C ARG A 110 35.54 7.24 -15.10
N LEU A 111 36.72 7.67 -15.51
CA LEU A 111 37.21 9.05 -15.35
C LEU A 111 36.59 10.05 -16.36
N ASP A 112 36.01 9.55 -17.45
CA ASP A 112 35.35 10.36 -18.48
C ASP A 112 33.83 10.45 -18.24
N ILE A 113 33.46 11.31 -17.28
CA ILE A 113 32.07 11.62 -16.89
C ILE A 113 31.47 12.55 -17.96
N ALA A 114 31.05 12.00 -19.10
CA ALA A 114 30.30 12.76 -20.10
C ALA A 114 28.83 12.84 -19.71
N THR A 115 28.41 13.98 -19.15
CA THR A 115 27.00 14.26 -18.85
C THR A 115 26.19 14.29 -20.14
N GLN A 116 25.25 13.35 -20.31
CA GLN A 116 24.33 13.35 -21.45
C GLN A 116 23.02 14.05 -21.08
N ALA A 117 22.72 15.14 -21.78
CA ALA A 117 21.44 15.83 -21.67
C ALA A 117 20.46 15.30 -22.72
N VAL A 118 19.34 14.73 -22.29
CA VAL A 118 18.27 14.24 -23.16
C VAL A 118 17.13 15.25 -23.17
N GLU A 119 16.79 15.81 -24.33
CA GLU A 119 15.63 16.69 -24.46
C GLU A 119 14.32 15.90 -24.21
N ILE A 120 13.52 16.36 -23.27
CA ILE A 120 12.21 15.80 -22.96
C ILE A 120 11.19 16.40 -23.94
N LYS A 121 10.70 15.57 -24.86
CA LYS A 121 9.68 15.96 -25.85
C LYS A 121 8.25 15.74 -25.36
N GLU A 122 8.08 14.96 -24.29
CA GLU A 122 6.80 14.60 -23.67
C GLU A 122 6.55 15.43 -22.40
N SER A 123 5.38 15.28 -21.77
CA SER A 123 5.09 15.95 -20.49
C SER A 123 6.11 15.53 -19.42
N LYS A 124 6.48 16.45 -18.52
CA LYS A 124 7.39 16.17 -17.38
C LYS A 124 6.89 14.98 -16.56
N GLU A 125 5.57 14.89 -16.34
CA GLU A 125 4.95 13.80 -15.59
C GLU A 125 5.08 12.44 -16.28
N ASP A 126 4.84 12.38 -17.59
CA ASP A 126 4.88 11.14 -18.36
C ASP A 126 6.31 10.63 -18.49
N PHE A 127 7.27 11.54 -18.64
CA PHE A 127 8.69 11.21 -18.62
C PHE A 127 9.13 10.63 -17.27
N ILE A 128 8.75 11.26 -16.15
CA ILE A 128 9.06 10.77 -14.80
C ILE A 128 8.46 9.38 -14.58
N LYS A 129 7.18 9.17 -14.95
CA LYS A 129 6.52 7.86 -14.83
C LYS A 129 7.28 6.80 -15.62
N LYS A 130 7.65 7.07 -16.86
CA LYS A 130 8.37 6.15 -17.75
C LYS A 130 9.78 5.82 -17.25
N CYS A 131 10.53 6.81 -16.76
CA CYS A 131 11.85 6.58 -16.17
C CYS A 131 11.76 5.73 -14.90
N THR A 132 10.81 6.06 -14.01
CA THR A 132 10.58 5.31 -12.77
C THR A 132 10.11 3.89 -13.07
N GLU A 133 9.18 3.69 -14.00
CA GLU A 133 8.74 2.36 -14.43
C GLU A 133 9.90 1.51 -14.97
N LYS A 134 10.73 2.09 -15.84
CA LYS A 134 11.91 1.40 -16.38
C LYS A 134 12.89 1.00 -15.27
N HIS A 135 13.12 1.88 -14.28
CA HIS A 135 14.00 1.60 -13.16
C HIS A 135 13.45 0.47 -12.28
N LEU A 136 12.17 0.54 -11.89
CA LEU A 136 11.52 -0.51 -11.10
C LEU A 136 11.50 -1.86 -11.82
N ARG A 137 11.25 -1.85 -13.14
CA ARG A 137 11.30 -3.09 -13.94
C ARG A 137 12.68 -3.74 -13.93
N LYS A 138 13.76 -2.96 -13.94
CA LYS A 138 15.12 -3.52 -13.79
C LYS A 138 15.29 -4.16 -12.42
N LEU A 139 14.98 -3.42 -11.34
CA LEU A 139 15.12 -3.89 -9.97
C LEU A 139 14.33 -5.18 -9.70
N ILE A 140 13.10 -5.29 -10.22
CA ILE A 140 12.26 -6.47 -10.02
C ILE A 140 12.74 -7.65 -10.88
N ARG A 141 13.13 -7.41 -12.14
CA ARG A 141 13.52 -8.48 -13.08
C ARG A 141 14.90 -9.09 -12.74
N ASP A 142 15.77 -8.34 -12.09
CA ASP A 142 17.06 -8.84 -11.59
C ASP A 142 16.89 -9.78 -10.37
N ILE A 143 15.72 -9.78 -9.71
CA ILE A 143 15.42 -10.71 -8.61
C ILE A 143 15.11 -12.12 -9.14
N ASP A 144 14.41 -12.22 -10.28
CA ASP A 144 14.07 -13.51 -10.92
C ASP A 144 15.32 -14.29 -11.38
N GLN A 145 16.43 -13.60 -11.66
CA GLN A 145 17.68 -14.24 -12.09
C GLN A 145 18.58 -14.71 -10.93
N LYS A 146 18.18 -14.48 -9.67
CA LYS A 146 19.00 -14.73 -8.47
C LYS A 146 18.51 -15.88 -7.58
N ILE A 147 17.61 -16.74 -8.06
CA ILE A 147 17.24 -17.99 -7.36
C ILE A 147 18.10 -19.13 -7.92
N PRO A 148 19.28 -19.46 -7.35
CA PRO A 148 19.94 -20.71 -7.67
C PRO A 148 19.10 -21.86 -7.12
N GLU A 149 18.67 -22.75 -8.01
CA GLU A 149 18.12 -24.05 -7.63
C GLU A 149 19.10 -24.76 -6.68
N LYS A 150 18.61 -25.11 -5.49
CA LYS A 150 19.23 -26.06 -4.58
C LYS A 150 18.17 -27.00 -4.04
#